data_AF-A0A2P4SAE8-F1
#
_entry.id   AF-A0A2P4SAE8-F1
#
_cell.length_a   1.000
_cell.length_b   1.000
_cell.length_c   1.000
_cell.angle_alpha   90.00
_cell.angle_beta   90.00
_cell.angle_gamma   90.00
#
_symmetry.space_group_name_H-M   'P 1'
#
loop_
_entity.id
_entity.type
_entity.pdbx_description
1 polymer ?
#
loop_
_entity_poly.entity_id
_entity_poly.type
_entity_poly.pdbx_seq_one_letter_code
_entity_poly.pdbx_strand_id
1 'polypeptide(L)'
;MDAFLVLHQLRCNGVLEGIRICRKGFPNRILYADFKQRYRILNPAAIPDDKFVDSRKATEKLLSSLELDHSQYKFGHTKVFFKAGLLGMLEEMRDERLAKILTMLQARIRGHLMRIEYQKIISRREALYTIQWNIRAFNAVKNWSWMKLFFKIKPLLKSAQTEKEMSTLKEEFQKLKEALEKSEAKRKELEEKQVSMIQEKNDLALQLQAEQDNLADAEERCDLLIKSKIQLEAKVKELTERVEDEEEMNSDLTAKKRKLEDECAELKKDIDDLEITLAKVEKEKHATENKVKNLIEEMAALDEIIAKLTKEKKALQEAHQQALDDLQA
;
A
#
# COMPACT_ATOMS: atom_id res chain seq x y z
N MET A 1 17.30 -40.54 5.17
CA MET A 1 17.03 -39.11 5.38
C MET A 1 18.22 -38.52 6.10
N ASP A 2 18.75 -37.40 5.63
CA ASP A 2 19.81 -36.67 6.32
C ASP A 2 19.21 -35.85 7.47
N ALA A 3 19.56 -36.21 8.70
CA ALA A 3 19.00 -35.60 9.91
C ALA A 3 19.47 -34.15 10.11
N PHE A 4 20.69 -33.80 9.65
CA PHE A 4 21.23 -32.46 9.84
C PHE A 4 20.55 -31.45 8.92
N LEU A 5 20.30 -31.85 7.68
CA LEU A 5 19.52 -31.06 6.73
C LEU A 5 18.10 -30.79 7.23
N VAL A 6 17.42 -31.82 7.75
CA VAL A 6 16.07 -31.67 8.33
C VAL A 6 16.09 -30.75 9.54
N LEU A 7 17.08 -30.86 10.43
CA LEU A 7 17.21 -29.99 11.59
C LEU A 7 17.42 -28.52 11.19
N HIS A 8 18.25 -28.27 10.16
CA HIS A 8 18.47 -26.94 9.63
C HIS A 8 17.17 -26.36 9.03
N GLN A 9 16.45 -27.14 8.21
CA GLN A 9 15.17 -26.76 7.63
C GLN A 9 14.11 -26.42 8.69
N LEU A 10 13.98 -27.24 9.74
CA LEU A 10 13.00 -27.01 10.81
C LEU A 10 13.27 -25.72 11.59
N ARG A 11 14.54 -25.34 11.74
CA ARG A 11 14.95 -24.09 12.40
C ARG A 11 14.74 -22.88 11.49
N CYS A 12 15.22 -22.93 10.25
CA CYS A 12 15.11 -21.81 9.31
C CYS A 12 13.67 -21.50 8.92
N ASN A 13 12.82 -22.52 8.81
CA ASN A 13 11.38 -22.34 8.52
C ASN A 13 10.56 -21.97 9.76
N GLY A 14 11.17 -21.82 10.94
CA GLY A 14 10.48 -21.48 12.18
C GLY A 14 9.44 -22.51 12.61
N VAL A 15 9.63 -23.78 12.27
CA VAL A 15 8.64 -24.84 12.55
C VAL A 15 8.48 -25.04 14.06
N LEU A 16 9.56 -24.89 14.83
CA LEU A 16 9.51 -24.99 16.29
C LEU A 16 8.70 -23.85 16.91
N GLU A 17 8.87 -22.63 16.42
CA GLU A 17 8.09 -21.45 16.80
C GLU A 17 6.62 -21.61 16.41
N GLY A 18 6.35 -22.11 15.20
CA GLY A 18 5.00 -22.45 14.73
C GLY A 18 4.30 -23.46 15.64
N ILE A 19 4.97 -24.57 15.97
CA ILE A 19 4.44 -25.56 16.92
C ILE A 19 4.21 -24.94 18.30
N ARG A 20 5.14 -24.11 18.79
CA ARG A 20 5.03 -23.45 20.10
C ARG A 20 3.81 -22.51 20.16
N ILE A 21 3.54 -21.77 19.09
CA ILE A 21 2.36 -20.91 18.96
C ILE A 21 1.09 -21.74 18.84
N CYS A 22 1.06 -22.77 17.98
CA CYS A 22 -0.10 -23.66 17.83
C CYS A 22 -0.47 -24.37 19.13
N ARG A 23 0.51 -24.72 19.97
CA ARG A 23 0.26 -25.36 21.28
C ARG A 23 -0.35 -24.39 22.30
N LYS A 24 0.04 -23.11 22.27
CA LYS A 24 -0.52 -22.06 23.13
C LYS A 24 -1.83 -21.48 22.59
N GLY A 25 -2.00 -21.51 21.27
CA GLY A 25 -3.11 -20.92 20.55
C GLY A 25 -4.32 -21.85 20.39
N PHE A 26 -5.30 -21.35 19.65
CA PHE A 26 -6.55 -22.03 19.35
C PHE A 26 -6.75 -22.05 17.83
N PRO A 27 -6.25 -23.08 17.13
CA PRO A 27 -6.19 -23.11 15.67
C PRO A 27 -7.58 -23.16 15.02
N ASN A 28 -8.59 -23.68 15.71
CA ASN A 28 -9.96 -23.80 15.20
C ASN A 28 -10.82 -22.64 15.69
N ARG A 29 -11.61 -22.04 14.79
CA ARG A 29 -12.50 -20.90 15.10
C ARG A 29 -13.84 -21.05 14.39
N ILE A 30 -14.94 -20.88 15.12
CA ILE A 30 -16.31 -21.05 14.61
C ILE A 30 -17.16 -19.85 15.03
N LEU A 31 -18.03 -19.38 14.13
CA LEU A 31 -19.01 -18.34 14.45
C LEU A 31 -20.04 -18.88 15.46
N TYR A 32 -20.48 -18.02 16.39
CA TYR A 32 -21.44 -18.45 17.41
C TYR A 32 -22.75 -18.99 16.84
N ALA A 33 -23.26 -18.41 15.74
CA ALA A 33 -24.47 -18.87 15.09
C ALA A 33 -24.31 -20.30 14.54
N ASP A 34 -23.20 -20.57 13.84
CA ASP A 34 -22.88 -21.88 13.28
C ASP A 34 -22.68 -22.91 14.38
N PHE A 35 -21.95 -22.56 15.45
CA PHE A 35 -21.74 -23.45 16.59
C PHE A 35 -23.07 -23.82 17.25
N LYS A 36 -23.91 -22.81 17.55
CA LYS A 36 -25.25 -23.02 18.11
C LYS A 36 -26.07 -23.95 17.22
N GLN A 37 -26.16 -23.68 15.91
CA GLN A 37 -26.96 -24.48 14.99
C GLN A 37 -26.44 -25.92 14.90
N ARG A 38 -25.13 -26.10 14.81
CA ARG A 38 -24.49 -27.41 14.57
C ARG A 38 -24.54 -28.33 15.79
N TYR A 39 -24.24 -27.80 16.97
CA TYR A 39 -24.03 -28.60 18.18
C TYR A 39 -25.21 -28.59 19.16
N ARG A 40 -26.27 -27.80 18.91
CA ARG A 40 -27.48 -27.81 19.74
C ARG A 40 -28.06 -29.21 19.98
N ILE A 41 -27.89 -30.11 19.02
CA ILE A 41 -28.35 -31.51 19.12
C ILE A 41 -27.68 -32.30 20.26
N LEU A 42 -26.49 -31.87 20.72
CA LEU A 42 -25.79 -32.53 21.83
C LEU A 42 -26.58 -32.40 23.13
N ASN A 43 -27.19 -31.24 23.36
CA ASN A 43 -28.04 -30.98 24.51
C ASN A 43 -29.13 -29.94 24.19
N PRO A 44 -30.29 -30.36 23.66
CA PRO A 44 -31.39 -29.46 23.34
C PRO A 44 -31.95 -28.70 24.55
N ALA A 45 -31.86 -29.27 25.76
CA ALA A 45 -32.35 -28.63 26.98
C ALA A 45 -31.52 -27.40 27.38
N ALA A 46 -30.23 -27.36 27.01
CA ALA A 46 -29.37 -26.20 27.28
C ALA A 46 -29.76 -24.96 26.44
N ILE A 47 -30.45 -25.17 25.30
CA ILE A 47 -30.89 -24.12 24.38
C ILE A 47 -32.37 -24.35 24.02
N PRO A 48 -33.31 -23.82 24.84
CA PRO A 48 -34.75 -23.97 24.63
C PRO A 48 -35.23 -23.35 23.29
N ASP A 49 -36.25 -23.95 22.67
CA ASP A 49 -36.87 -23.47 21.41
C ASP A 49 -37.78 -22.24 21.61
N ASP A 50 -38.38 -22.13 22.79
CA ASP A 50 -39.42 -21.16 23.13
C ASP A 50 -38.88 -19.75 23.43
N LYS A 51 -37.56 -19.61 23.56
CA LYS A 51 -36.94 -18.33 23.91
C LYS A 51 -35.79 -18.02 22.97
N PHE A 52 -35.80 -16.80 22.44
CA PHE A 52 -34.63 -16.27 21.75
C PHE A 52 -33.46 -16.17 22.74
N VAL A 53 -32.44 -17.00 22.51
CA VAL A 53 -31.16 -16.92 23.21
C VAL A 53 -30.11 -16.44 22.23
N ASP A 54 -29.44 -15.35 22.60
CA ASP A 54 -28.27 -14.82 21.89
C ASP A 54 -27.25 -15.94 21.60
N SER A 55 -26.66 -15.92 20.39
CA SER A 55 -25.83 -17.02 19.90
C SER A 55 -24.58 -17.26 20.75
N ARG A 56 -23.99 -16.19 21.31
CA ARG A 56 -22.84 -16.33 22.20
C ARG A 56 -23.27 -16.94 23.53
N LYS A 57 -24.34 -16.44 24.15
CA LYS A 57 -24.88 -17.00 25.41
C LYS A 57 -25.32 -18.46 25.25
N ALA A 58 -25.92 -18.81 24.11
CA ALA A 58 -26.31 -20.18 23.80
C ALA A 58 -25.09 -21.11 23.69
N THR A 59 -24.02 -20.63 23.05
CA THR A 59 -22.75 -21.36 22.93
C THR A 59 -22.08 -21.54 24.28
N GLU A 60 -22.06 -20.50 25.12
CA GLU A 60 -21.55 -20.57 26.50
C GLU A 60 -22.31 -21.62 27.33
N LYS A 61 -23.66 -21.55 27.35
CA LYS A 61 -24.49 -22.53 28.06
C LYS A 61 -24.29 -23.96 27.58
N LEU A 62 -24.22 -24.16 26.26
CA LEU A 62 -24.04 -25.48 25.68
C LEU A 62 -22.68 -26.07 26.06
N LEU A 63 -21.58 -25.31 25.90
CA LEU A 63 -20.24 -25.76 26.27
C LEU A 63 -20.12 -26.05 27.78
N SER A 64 -20.72 -25.21 28.63
CA SER A 64 -20.77 -25.47 30.08
C SER A 64 -21.55 -26.73 30.44
N SER A 65 -22.52 -27.14 29.61
CA SER A 65 -23.31 -28.36 29.84
C SER A 65 -22.63 -29.66 29.38
N LEU A 66 -21.53 -29.55 28.61
CA LEU A 66 -20.82 -30.69 28.04
C LEU A 66 -19.61 -31.14 28.89
N GLU A 67 -19.47 -30.61 30.11
CA GLU A 67 -18.38 -30.94 31.05
C GLU A 67 -16.97 -30.89 30.43
N LEU A 68 -16.74 -29.90 29.56
CA LEU A 68 -15.48 -29.73 28.85
C LEU A 68 -14.47 -28.91 29.65
N ASP A 69 -13.18 -29.22 29.49
CA ASP A 69 -12.11 -28.42 30.06
C ASP A 69 -12.09 -27.01 29.45
N HIS A 70 -12.26 -26.00 30.31
CA HIS A 70 -12.28 -24.58 29.95
C HIS A 70 -10.92 -24.06 29.44
N SER A 71 -9.84 -24.84 29.59
CA SER A 71 -8.54 -24.53 28.99
C SER A 71 -8.48 -24.82 27.47
N GLN A 72 -9.42 -25.63 26.97
CA GLN A 72 -9.42 -26.11 25.59
C GLN A 72 -10.22 -25.23 24.63
N TYR A 73 -10.97 -24.25 25.14
CA TYR A 73 -11.68 -23.28 24.32
C TYR A 73 -11.61 -21.87 24.91
N LYS A 74 -11.83 -20.87 24.06
CA LYS A 74 -11.94 -19.45 24.46
C LYS A 74 -13.02 -18.73 23.66
N PHE A 75 -13.67 -17.79 24.31
CA PHE A 75 -14.69 -16.93 23.71
C PHE A 75 -14.06 -15.64 23.19
N GLY A 76 -14.25 -15.35 21.90
CA GLY A 76 -14.00 -14.03 21.33
C GLY A 76 -15.28 -13.21 21.20
N HIS A 77 -15.20 -12.08 20.49
CA HIS A 77 -16.37 -11.21 20.29
C HIS A 77 -17.42 -11.84 19.38
N THR A 78 -17.01 -12.42 18.24
CA THR A 78 -17.91 -13.00 17.23
C THR A 78 -17.75 -14.51 17.04
N LYS A 79 -16.67 -15.08 17.57
CA LYS A 79 -16.28 -16.48 17.35
C LYS A 79 -15.88 -17.15 18.66
N VAL A 80 -16.11 -18.45 18.74
CA VAL A 80 -15.52 -19.35 19.72
C VAL A 80 -14.29 -20.03 19.12
N PHE A 81 -13.26 -20.20 19.92
CA PHE A 81 -11.96 -20.74 19.54
C PHE A 81 -11.69 -22.04 20.28
N PHE A 82 -11.17 -23.05 19.59
CA PHE A 82 -10.91 -24.38 20.14
C PHE A 82 -9.46 -24.80 19.91
N LYS A 83 -8.90 -25.54 20.87
CA LYS A 83 -7.65 -26.27 20.69
C LYS A 83 -7.83 -27.40 19.67
N ALA A 84 -6.71 -27.90 19.16
CA ALA A 84 -6.72 -29.09 18.32
C ALA A 84 -7.31 -30.29 19.10
N GLY A 85 -8.06 -31.16 18.42
CA GLY A 85 -8.71 -32.34 19.02
C GLY A 85 -10.11 -32.08 19.56
N LEU A 86 -10.35 -30.99 20.31
CA LEU A 86 -11.64 -30.74 20.95
C LEU A 86 -12.81 -30.67 19.95
N LEU A 87 -12.59 -30.04 18.79
CA LEU A 87 -13.63 -29.94 17.76
C LEU A 87 -13.97 -31.31 17.15
N GLY A 88 -12.98 -32.20 17.00
CA GLY A 88 -13.20 -33.57 16.53
C GLY A 88 -14.06 -34.37 17.51
N MET A 89 -13.76 -34.26 18.80
CA MET A 89 -14.56 -34.89 19.85
C MET A 89 -16.02 -34.40 19.85
N LEU A 90 -16.25 -33.08 19.63
CA LEU A 90 -17.59 -32.52 19.51
C LEU A 90 -18.35 -33.05 18.28
N GLU A 91 -17.66 -33.30 17.15
CA GLU A 91 -18.26 -33.94 15.99
C GLU A 91 -18.61 -35.41 16.26
N GLU A 92 -17.73 -36.17 16.90
CA GLU A 92 -18.00 -37.57 17.27
C GLU A 92 -19.24 -37.70 18.16
N MET A 93 -19.32 -36.89 19.23
CA MET A 93 -20.50 -36.85 20.10
C MET A 93 -21.78 -36.49 19.33
N ARG A 94 -21.67 -35.63 18.31
CA ARG A 94 -22.79 -35.20 17.47
C ARG A 94 -23.23 -36.33 16.54
N ASP A 95 -22.29 -37.03 15.92
CA ASP A 95 -22.57 -38.14 15.03
C ASP A 95 -23.24 -39.30 15.76
N GLU A 96 -22.86 -39.60 17.00
CA GLU A 96 -23.54 -40.58 17.84
C GLU A 96 -25.01 -40.23 18.09
N ARG A 97 -25.31 -38.95 18.35
CA ARG A 97 -26.70 -38.46 18.53
C ARG A 97 -27.48 -38.52 17.23
N LEU A 98 -26.86 -38.10 16.12
CA LEU A 98 -27.47 -38.15 14.79
C LEU A 98 -27.76 -39.58 14.35
N ALA A 99 -26.85 -40.51 14.60
CA ALA A 99 -27.04 -41.93 14.27
C ALA A 99 -28.33 -42.48 14.90
N LYS A 100 -28.56 -42.23 16.19
CA LYS A 100 -29.79 -42.65 16.89
C LYS A 100 -31.05 -42.05 16.26
N ILE A 101 -31.04 -40.76 15.95
CA ILE A 101 -32.18 -40.07 15.32
C ILE A 101 -32.44 -40.61 13.91
N LEU A 102 -31.38 -40.78 13.11
CA LEU A 102 -31.48 -41.32 11.77
C LEU A 102 -31.99 -42.75 11.77
N THR A 103 -31.58 -43.59 12.72
CA THR A 103 -32.12 -44.95 12.85
C THR A 103 -33.63 -44.94 13.12
N MET A 104 -34.11 -44.07 14.02
CA MET A 104 -35.54 -43.93 14.29
C MET A 104 -36.32 -43.42 13.06
N LEU A 105 -35.78 -42.42 12.37
CA LEU A 105 -36.36 -41.89 11.14
C LEU A 105 -36.44 -42.97 10.06
N GLN A 106 -35.34 -43.69 9.82
CA GLN A 106 -35.29 -44.78 8.86
C GLN A 106 -36.28 -45.89 9.22
N ALA A 107 -36.42 -46.26 10.49
CA ALA A 107 -37.41 -47.24 10.93
C ALA A 107 -38.84 -46.79 10.61
N ARG A 108 -39.17 -45.51 10.84
CA ARG A 108 -40.48 -44.94 10.51
C ARG A 108 -40.73 -44.92 9.00
N ILE A 109 -39.74 -44.54 8.19
CA ILE A 109 -39.82 -44.52 6.73
C ILE A 109 -40.03 -45.94 6.20
N ARG A 110 -39.21 -46.91 6.62
CA ARG A 110 -39.34 -48.32 6.22
C ARG A 110 -40.72 -48.86 6.60
N GLY A 111 -41.20 -48.56 7.81
CA GLY A 111 -42.53 -48.95 8.26
C GLY A 111 -43.67 -48.29 7.49
N HIS A 112 -43.51 -47.04 7.04
CA HIS A 112 -44.50 -46.37 6.19
C HIS A 112 -44.54 -46.99 4.79
N LEU A 113 -43.37 -47.20 4.16
CA LEU A 113 -43.27 -47.84 2.85
C LEU A 113 -43.90 -49.24 2.85
N MET A 114 -43.62 -50.04 3.87
CA MET A 114 -44.21 -51.39 3.98
C MET A 114 -45.72 -51.36 4.19
N ARG A 115 -46.27 -50.36 4.89
CA ARG A 115 -47.73 -50.19 5.03
C ARG A 115 -48.40 -49.83 3.71
N ILE A 116 -47.78 -48.96 2.91
CA ILE A 116 -48.26 -48.65 1.55
C ILE A 116 -48.25 -49.92 0.70
N GLU A 117 -47.15 -50.67 0.70
CA GLU A 117 -47.05 -51.89 -0.10
C GLU A 117 -48.02 -52.97 0.38
N TYR A 118 -48.21 -53.09 1.69
CA TYR A 118 -49.21 -53.98 2.27
C TYR A 118 -50.64 -53.63 1.82
N GLN A 119 -50.99 -52.34 1.79
CA GLN A 119 -52.29 -51.92 1.27
C GLN A 119 -52.46 -52.30 -0.21
N LYS A 120 -51.42 -52.15 -1.04
CA LYS A 120 -51.47 -52.63 -2.43
C LYS A 120 -51.66 -54.14 -2.50
N ILE A 121 -51.03 -54.92 -1.62
CA ILE A 121 -51.21 -56.38 -1.56
C ILE A 121 -52.66 -56.74 -1.21
N ILE A 122 -53.26 -56.06 -0.23
CA ILE A 122 -54.68 -56.23 0.12
C ILE A 122 -55.57 -55.88 -1.07
N SER A 123 -55.39 -54.69 -1.67
CA SER A 123 -56.19 -54.26 -2.81
C SER A 123 -56.03 -55.20 -4.02
N ARG A 124 -54.83 -55.76 -4.26
CA ARG A 124 -54.61 -56.80 -5.28
C ARG A 124 -55.40 -58.07 -4.98
N ARG A 125 -55.46 -58.48 -3.70
CA ARG A 125 -56.23 -59.66 -3.27
C ARG A 125 -57.73 -59.45 -3.46
N GLU A 126 -58.26 -58.29 -3.08
CA GLU A 126 -59.67 -57.93 -3.28
C GLU A 126 -60.02 -57.80 -4.77
N ALA A 127 -59.16 -57.16 -5.55
CA ALA A 127 -59.30 -57.07 -7.01
C ALA A 127 -59.31 -58.46 -7.65
N LEU A 128 -58.47 -59.38 -7.19
CA LEU A 128 -58.44 -60.76 -7.68
C LEU A 128 -59.78 -61.47 -7.44
N TYR A 129 -60.36 -61.38 -6.24
CA TYR A 129 -61.70 -61.94 -5.98
C TYR A 129 -62.77 -61.30 -6.87
N THR A 130 -62.73 -59.97 -7.00
CA THR A 130 -63.68 -59.21 -7.82
C THR A 130 -63.59 -59.61 -9.29
N ILE A 131 -62.38 -59.71 -9.85
CA ILE A 131 -62.13 -60.15 -11.23
C ILE A 131 -62.63 -61.58 -11.43
N GLN A 132 -62.28 -62.51 -10.53
CA GLN A 132 -62.73 -63.90 -10.63
C GLN A 132 -64.26 -64.01 -10.63
N TRP A 133 -64.93 -63.29 -9.73
CA TRP A 133 -66.39 -63.29 -9.65
C TRP A 133 -67.03 -62.65 -10.89
N ASN A 134 -66.52 -61.49 -11.32
CA ASN A 134 -67.02 -60.80 -12.52
C ASN A 134 -66.82 -61.63 -13.79
N ILE A 135 -65.69 -62.34 -13.94
CA ILE A 135 -65.47 -63.25 -15.08
C ILE A 135 -66.51 -64.38 -15.07
N ARG A 136 -66.80 -64.96 -13.90
CA ARG A 136 -67.85 -66.00 -13.78
C ARG A 136 -69.23 -65.44 -14.11
N ALA A 137 -69.60 -64.30 -13.54
CA ALA A 137 -70.88 -63.63 -13.78
C ALA A 137 -71.02 -63.21 -15.25
N PHE A 138 -69.98 -62.63 -15.85
CA PHE A 138 -69.95 -62.29 -17.27
C PHE A 138 -70.11 -63.54 -18.14
N ASN A 139 -69.42 -64.64 -17.84
CA ASN A 139 -69.59 -65.88 -18.59
C ASN A 139 -71.01 -66.44 -18.51
N ALA A 140 -71.70 -66.28 -17.38
CA ALA A 140 -73.10 -66.67 -17.24
C ALA A 140 -74.05 -65.79 -18.08
N VAL A 141 -73.77 -64.48 -18.17
CA VAL A 141 -74.71 -63.51 -18.75
C VAL A 141 -74.36 -63.08 -20.19
N LYS A 142 -73.13 -63.30 -20.67
CA LYS A 142 -72.66 -62.83 -22.00
C LYS A 142 -73.52 -63.29 -23.18
N ASN A 143 -74.15 -64.46 -23.03
CA ASN A 143 -75.00 -65.03 -24.07
C ASN A 143 -76.48 -64.60 -23.96
N TRP A 144 -76.86 -63.94 -22.87
CA TRP A 144 -78.22 -63.48 -22.61
C TRP A 144 -78.63 -62.35 -23.57
N SER A 145 -79.80 -62.47 -24.19
CA SER A 145 -80.27 -61.57 -25.25
C SER A 145 -80.35 -60.10 -24.80
N TRP A 146 -80.79 -59.84 -23.56
CA TRP A 146 -80.86 -58.47 -23.01
C TRP A 146 -79.47 -57.84 -22.81
N MET A 147 -78.46 -58.61 -22.42
CA MET A 147 -77.08 -58.11 -22.27
C MET A 147 -76.47 -57.73 -23.63
N LYS A 148 -76.72 -58.54 -24.67
CA LYS A 148 -76.30 -58.24 -26.05
C LYS A 148 -76.94 -56.96 -26.58
N LEU A 149 -78.22 -56.72 -26.27
CA LEU A 149 -78.92 -55.49 -26.64
C LEU A 149 -78.29 -54.27 -25.94
N PHE A 150 -78.04 -54.35 -24.64
CA PHE A 150 -77.40 -53.28 -23.86
C PHE A 150 -76.03 -52.87 -24.43
N PHE A 151 -75.17 -53.83 -24.78
CA PHE A 151 -73.86 -53.52 -25.39
C PHE A 151 -73.95 -52.87 -26.77
N LYS A 152 -75.01 -53.14 -27.55
CA LYS A 152 -75.25 -52.44 -28.83
C LYS A 152 -75.74 -51.01 -28.64
N ILE A 153 -76.51 -50.75 -27.58
CA ILE A 153 -77.12 -49.43 -27.32
C ILE A 153 -76.15 -48.50 -26.57
N LYS A 154 -75.37 -49.01 -25.61
CA LYS A 154 -74.51 -48.19 -24.73
C LYS A 154 -73.53 -47.26 -25.47
N PRO A 155 -72.82 -47.68 -26.53
CA PRO A 155 -71.93 -46.79 -27.29
C PRO A 155 -72.64 -45.69 -28.07
N LEU A 156 -73.95 -45.84 -28.33
CA LEU A 156 -74.76 -44.84 -29.03
C LEU A 156 -75.16 -43.68 -28.11
N LEU A 157 -74.93 -43.81 -26.80
CA LEU A 157 -75.16 -42.77 -25.80
C LEU A 157 -73.95 -41.80 -25.79
N LYS A 158 -73.89 -40.93 -26.80
CA LYS A 158 -72.81 -39.94 -27.04
C LYS A 158 -72.54 -38.96 -25.89
N SER A 159 -73.47 -38.77 -24.95
CA SER A 159 -73.41 -37.70 -23.95
C SER A 159 -72.35 -37.90 -22.86
N ALA A 160 -72.04 -39.14 -22.46
CA ALA A 160 -71.17 -39.38 -21.32
C ALA A 160 -69.67 -39.19 -21.64
N GLN A 161 -69.27 -39.42 -22.89
CA GLN A 161 -67.86 -39.31 -23.31
C GLN A 161 -67.46 -37.86 -23.58
N THR A 162 -68.35 -37.09 -24.22
CA THR A 162 -68.13 -35.67 -24.49
C THR A 162 -68.10 -34.83 -23.21
N GLU A 163 -68.89 -35.17 -22.19
CA GLU A 163 -68.87 -34.45 -20.91
C GLU A 163 -67.55 -34.63 -20.16
N LYS A 164 -66.99 -35.86 -20.17
CA LYS A 164 -65.70 -36.14 -19.55
C LYS A 164 -64.56 -35.41 -20.24
N GLU A 165 -64.54 -35.41 -21.58
CA GLU A 165 -63.55 -34.68 -22.38
C GLU A 165 -63.66 -33.15 -22.18
N MET A 166 -64.88 -32.63 -22.07
CA MET A 166 -65.10 -31.20 -21.80
C MET A 166 -64.62 -30.81 -20.40
N SER A 167 -64.78 -31.67 -19.39
CA SER A 167 -64.29 -31.43 -18.03
C SER A 167 -62.76 -31.38 -18.00
N THR A 168 -62.09 -32.34 -18.64
CA THR A 168 -60.61 -32.36 -18.69
C THR A 168 -60.06 -31.15 -19.42
N LEU A 169 -60.69 -30.77 -20.54
CA LEU A 169 -60.25 -29.62 -21.33
C LEU A 169 -60.41 -28.30 -20.56
N LYS A 170 -61.49 -28.14 -19.76
CA LYS A 170 -61.69 -26.95 -18.92
C LYS A 170 -60.63 -26.83 -17.83
N GLU A 171 -60.28 -27.94 -17.18
CA GLU A 171 -59.22 -27.93 -16.15
C GLU A 171 -57.85 -27.60 -16.73
N GLU A 172 -57.52 -28.17 -17.89
CA GLU A 172 -56.27 -27.88 -18.58
C GLU A 172 -56.20 -26.42 -19.03
N PHE A 173 -57.28 -25.90 -19.61
CA PHE A 173 -57.38 -24.51 -20.02
C PHE A 173 -57.18 -23.54 -18.84
N GLN A 174 -57.82 -23.82 -17.69
CA GLN A 174 -57.69 -22.98 -16.51
C GLN A 174 -56.25 -22.98 -15.96
N LYS A 175 -55.62 -24.15 -15.86
CA LYS A 175 -54.22 -24.26 -15.42
C LYS A 175 -53.27 -23.51 -16.35
N LEU A 176 -53.49 -23.60 -17.66
CA LEU A 176 -52.64 -22.98 -18.66
C LEU A 176 -52.80 -21.45 -18.63
N LYS A 177 -54.03 -20.96 -18.45
CA LYS A 177 -54.30 -19.53 -18.27
C LYS A 177 -53.63 -18.95 -17.02
N GLU A 178 -53.75 -19.62 -15.88
CA GLU A 178 -53.11 -19.19 -14.63
C GLU A 178 -51.58 -19.22 -14.71
N ALA A 179 -51.01 -20.22 -15.38
CA ALA A 179 -49.57 -20.32 -15.59
C ALA A 179 -49.05 -19.19 -16.51
N LEU A 180 -49.80 -18.87 -17.57
CA LEU A 180 -49.48 -17.78 -18.48
C LEU A 180 -49.46 -16.44 -17.74
N GLU A 181 -50.51 -16.13 -16.97
CA GLU A 181 -50.62 -14.88 -16.22
C GLU A 181 -49.47 -14.70 -15.20
N LYS A 182 -49.16 -15.76 -14.45
CA LYS A 182 -48.02 -15.76 -13.50
C LYS A 182 -46.68 -15.56 -14.22
N SER A 183 -46.50 -16.19 -15.37
CA SER A 183 -45.27 -16.07 -16.17
C SER A 183 -45.11 -14.66 -16.75
N GLU A 184 -46.19 -14.06 -17.24
CA GLU A 184 -46.16 -12.69 -17.78
C GLU A 184 -45.88 -11.65 -16.70
N ALA A 185 -46.48 -11.80 -15.51
CA ALA A 185 -46.20 -10.93 -14.37
C ALA A 185 -44.72 -11.02 -13.95
N LYS A 186 -44.18 -12.23 -13.83
CA LYS A 186 -42.78 -12.46 -13.48
C LYS A 186 -41.81 -11.95 -14.55
N ARG A 187 -42.16 -12.08 -15.84
CA ARG A 187 -41.37 -11.53 -16.95
C ARG A 187 -41.26 -10.02 -16.85
N LYS A 188 -42.37 -9.31 -16.60
CA LYS A 188 -42.38 -7.85 -16.44
C LYS A 188 -41.51 -7.39 -15.27
N GLU A 189 -41.63 -8.03 -14.10
CA GLU A 189 -40.82 -7.69 -12.92
C GLU A 189 -39.31 -7.89 -13.19
N LEU A 190 -38.95 -8.96 -13.92
CA LEU A 190 -37.55 -9.23 -14.26
C LEU A 190 -37.02 -8.25 -15.31
N GLU A 191 -37.83 -7.85 -16.29
CA GLU A 191 -37.46 -6.84 -17.29
C GLU A 191 -37.21 -5.47 -16.63
N GLU A 192 -38.05 -5.06 -15.68
CA GLU A 192 -37.85 -3.81 -14.92
C GLU A 192 -36.54 -3.83 -14.13
N LYS A 193 -36.24 -4.93 -13.42
CA LYS A 193 -34.97 -5.10 -12.71
C LYS A 193 -33.77 -5.12 -13.67
N GLN A 194 -33.92 -5.75 -14.84
CA GLN A 194 -32.88 -5.79 -15.85
C GLN A 194 -32.54 -4.39 -16.38
N VAL A 195 -33.55 -3.55 -16.63
CA VAL A 195 -33.34 -2.16 -17.05
C VAL A 195 -32.58 -1.38 -15.98
N SER A 196 -32.98 -1.49 -14.70
CA SER A 196 -32.27 -0.82 -13.58
C SER A 196 -30.80 -1.26 -13.49
N MET A 197 -30.53 -2.57 -13.57
CA MET A 197 -29.15 -3.09 -13.53
C MET A 197 -28.32 -2.67 -14.73
N ILE A 198 -28.91 -2.58 -15.92
CA ILE A 198 -28.21 -2.08 -17.12
C ILE A 198 -27.88 -0.60 -16.96
N GLN A 199 -28.78 0.20 -16.40
CA GLN A 199 -28.54 1.60 -16.11
C GLN A 199 -27.38 1.77 -15.11
N GLU A 200 -27.43 1.09 -13.96
CA GLU A 200 -26.35 1.13 -12.95
C GLU A 200 -25.01 0.69 -13.54
N LYS A 201 -25.00 -0.34 -14.39
CA LYS A 201 -23.79 -0.79 -15.08
C LYS A 201 -23.23 0.29 -16.00
N ASN A 202 -24.09 0.96 -16.77
CA ASN A 202 -23.67 2.02 -17.69
C ASN A 202 -23.16 3.25 -16.92
N ASP A 203 -23.82 3.61 -15.82
CA ASP A 203 -23.40 4.72 -14.96
C ASP A 203 -22.03 4.44 -14.33
N LEU A 204 -21.80 3.21 -13.83
CA LEU A 204 -20.49 2.78 -13.31
C LEU A 204 -19.42 2.75 -14.41
N ALA A 205 -19.77 2.35 -15.63
CA ALA A 205 -18.83 2.36 -16.75
C ALA A 205 -18.42 3.79 -17.13
N LEU A 206 -19.35 4.75 -17.12
CA LEU A 206 -19.05 6.17 -17.34
C LEU A 206 -18.19 6.75 -16.22
N GLN A 207 -18.48 6.43 -14.95
CA GLN A 207 -17.65 6.82 -13.82
C GLN A 207 -16.24 6.25 -13.91
N LEU A 208 -16.11 4.97 -14.28
CA LEU A 208 -14.81 4.33 -14.47
C LEU A 208 -14.00 5.01 -15.57
N GLN A 209 -14.62 5.35 -16.71
CA GLN A 209 -13.95 6.06 -17.79
C GLN A 209 -13.47 7.45 -17.32
N ALA A 210 -14.32 8.20 -16.61
CA ALA A 210 -13.95 9.51 -16.09
C ALA A 210 -12.78 9.44 -15.09
N GLU A 211 -12.76 8.44 -14.21
CA GLU A 211 -11.63 8.21 -13.28
C GLU A 211 -10.35 7.77 -14.00
N GLN A 212 -10.46 6.99 -15.09
CA GLN A 212 -9.31 6.64 -15.92
C GLN A 212 -8.71 7.85 -16.64
N ASP A 213 -9.56 8.73 -17.19
CA ASP A 213 -9.11 9.96 -17.84
C ASP A 213 -8.47 10.91 -16.81
N ASN A 214 -9.07 11.05 -15.62
CA ASN A 214 -8.48 11.81 -14.52
C ASN A 214 -7.12 11.26 -14.06
N LEU A 215 -6.98 9.93 -14.01
CA LEU A 215 -5.72 9.28 -13.67
C LEU A 215 -4.65 9.54 -14.74
N ALA A 216 -5.01 9.45 -16.02
CA ALA A 216 -4.10 9.75 -17.12
C ALA A 216 -3.61 11.20 -17.08
N ASP A 217 -4.50 12.16 -16.83
CA ASP A 217 -4.14 13.58 -16.62
C ASP A 217 -3.20 13.76 -15.43
N ALA A 218 -3.42 13.02 -14.33
CA ALA A 218 -2.56 13.07 -13.15
C ALA A 218 -1.17 12.45 -13.41
N GLU A 219 -1.12 11.35 -14.15
CA GLU A 219 0.13 10.71 -14.59
C GLU A 219 0.94 11.65 -15.49
N GLU A 220 0.30 12.31 -16.48
CA GLU A 220 0.98 13.28 -17.34
C GLU A 220 1.56 14.45 -16.54
N ARG A 221 0.80 14.98 -15.57
CA ARG A 221 1.30 16.03 -14.66
C ARG A 221 2.48 15.55 -13.82
N CYS A 222 2.44 14.31 -13.32
CA CYS A 222 3.54 13.72 -12.57
C CYS A 222 4.80 13.58 -13.45
N ASP A 223 4.65 13.10 -14.68
CA ASP A 223 5.76 12.95 -15.63
C ASP A 223 6.39 14.30 -15.98
N LEU A 224 5.58 15.34 -16.18
CA LEU A 224 6.08 16.71 -16.39
C LEU A 224 6.86 17.22 -15.17
N LEU A 225 6.36 16.98 -13.96
CA LEU A 225 7.07 17.34 -12.73
C LEU A 225 8.37 16.57 -12.57
N ILE A 226 8.41 15.28 -12.90
CA ILE A 226 9.64 14.46 -12.88
C ILE A 226 10.67 15.03 -13.87
N LYS A 227 10.26 15.35 -15.10
CA LYS A 227 11.15 15.98 -16.10
C LYS A 227 11.68 17.32 -15.61
N SER A 228 10.82 18.17 -15.06
CA SER A 228 11.22 19.47 -14.50
C SER A 228 12.18 19.30 -13.32
N LYS A 229 11.93 18.34 -12.43
CA LYS A 229 12.81 18.00 -11.30
C LYS A 229 14.21 17.62 -11.78
N ILE A 230 14.32 16.74 -12.78
CA ILE A 230 15.61 16.33 -13.34
C ILE A 230 16.37 17.54 -13.90
N GLN A 231 15.69 18.45 -14.61
CA GLN A 231 16.32 19.67 -15.13
C GLN A 231 16.79 20.62 -14.03
N LEU A 232 16.00 20.76 -12.95
CA LEU A 232 16.36 21.58 -11.81
C LEU A 232 17.53 20.97 -11.03
N GLU A 233 17.54 19.66 -10.82
CA GLU A 233 18.66 18.95 -10.19
C GLU A 233 19.96 19.12 -10.99
N ALA A 234 19.89 19.07 -12.32
CA ALA A 234 21.04 19.35 -13.19
C ALA A 234 21.55 20.79 -13.04
N LYS A 235 20.66 21.79 -13.02
CA LYS A 235 21.03 23.19 -12.79
C LYS A 235 21.62 23.43 -11.41
N VAL A 236 21.07 22.79 -10.38
CA VAL A 236 21.62 22.87 -9.02
C VAL A 236 23.04 22.32 -9.00
N LYS A 237 23.29 21.18 -9.67
CA LYS A 237 24.62 20.61 -9.77
C LYS A 237 25.62 21.55 -10.47
N GLU A 238 25.25 22.08 -11.65
CA GLU A 238 26.08 23.04 -12.40
C GLU A 238 26.40 24.30 -11.59
N LEU A 239 25.40 24.88 -10.91
CA LEU A 239 25.60 26.06 -10.08
C LEU A 239 26.46 25.75 -8.85
N THR A 240 26.37 24.54 -8.29
CA THR A 240 27.20 24.13 -7.15
C THR A 240 28.66 24.00 -7.58
N GLU A 241 28.93 23.32 -8.71
CA GLU A 241 30.29 23.21 -9.28
C GLU A 241 30.88 24.60 -9.58
N ARG A 242 30.08 25.52 -10.14
CA ARG A 242 30.54 26.90 -10.40
C ARG A 242 30.82 27.69 -9.13
N VAL A 243 30.03 27.49 -8.07
CA VAL A 243 30.30 28.14 -6.77
C VAL A 243 31.60 27.60 -6.18
N GLU A 244 31.85 26.30 -6.26
CA GLU A 244 33.11 25.68 -5.81
C GLU A 244 34.32 26.27 -6.57
N ASP A 245 34.24 26.41 -7.90
CA ASP A 245 35.30 27.03 -8.72
C ASP A 245 35.57 28.51 -8.32
N GLU A 246 34.52 29.29 -8.11
CA GLU A 246 34.63 30.70 -7.70
C GLU A 246 35.16 30.84 -6.26
N GLU A 247 34.80 29.91 -5.37
CA GLU A 247 35.36 29.84 -4.01
C GLU A 247 36.86 29.50 -4.03
N GLU A 248 37.28 28.55 -4.87
CA GLU A 248 38.70 28.23 -5.07
C GLU A 248 39.44 29.45 -5.62
N MET A 249 38.93 30.10 -6.67
CA MET A 249 39.53 31.30 -7.26
C MET A 249 39.61 32.47 -6.26
N ASN A 250 38.57 32.66 -5.43
CA ASN A 250 38.57 33.68 -4.39
C ASN A 250 39.60 33.37 -3.30
N SER A 251 39.77 32.10 -2.92
CA SER A 251 40.81 31.68 -1.98
C SER A 251 42.22 31.96 -2.54
N ASP A 252 42.45 31.69 -3.83
CA ASP A 252 43.68 31.97 -4.55
C ASP A 252 43.97 33.47 -4.65
N LEU A 253 42.96 34.28 -4.98
CA LEU A 253 43.07 35.73 -5.01
C LEU A 253 43.36 36.29 -3.63
N THR A 254 42.73 35.76 -2.59
CA THR A 254 42.98 36.17 -1.20
C THR A 254 44.40 35.83 -0.78
N ALA A 255 44.91 34.67 -1.16
CA ALA A 255 46.29 34.26 -0.91
C ALA A 255 47.30 35.15 -1.67
N LYS A 256 47.04 35.46 -2.96
CA LYS A 256 47.86 36.38 -3.76
C LYS A 256 47.83 37.80 -3.20
N LYS A 257 46.65 38.28 -2.81
CA LYS A 257 46.47 39.60 -2.17
C LYS A 257 47.32 39.68 -0.91
N ARG A 258 47.28 38.65 -0.05
CA ARG A 258 48.07 38.61 1.18
C ARG A 258 49.59 38.68 0.89
N LYS A 259 50.07 37.93 -0.11
CA LYS A 259 51.48 38.02 -0.55
C LYS A 259 51.86 39.42 -1.05
N LEU A 260 51.02 40.05 -1.86
CA LEU A 260 51.25 41.41 -2.34
C LEU A 260 51.20 42.45 -1.22
N GLU A 261 50.32 42.26 -0.24
CA GLU A 261 50.26 43.11 0.96
C GLU A 261 51.53 42.96 1.81
N ASP A 262 52.02 41.73 2.00
CA ASP A 262 53.28 41.45 2.69
C ASP A 262 54.48 42.07 1.93
N GLU A 263 54.58 41.90 0.61
CA GLU A 263 55.63 42.53 -0.24
C GLU A 263 55.56 44.07 -0.21
N CYS A 264 54.36 44.65 -0.28
CA CYS A 264 54.18 46.11 -0.16
C CYS A 264 54.61 46.63 1.21
N ALA A 265 54.36 45.87 2.27
CA ALA A 265 54.77 46.24 3.62
C ALA A 265 56.29 46.16 3.79
N GLU A 266 56.95 45.15 3.23
CA GLU A 266 58.41 45.04 3.18
C GLU A 266 59.03 46.21 2.40
N LEU A 267 58.54 46.49 1.19
CA LEU A 267 59.05 47.61 0.38
C LEU A 267 58.86 48.96 1.06
N LYS A 268 57.73 49.19 1.75
CA LYS A 268 57.53 50.41 2.54
C LYS A 268 58.56 50.53 3.65
N LYS A 269 58.83 49.44 4.36
CA LYS A 269 59.85 49.42 5.41
C LYS A 269 61.25 49.69 4.85
N ASP A 270 61.59 49.10 3.70
CA ASP A 270 62.87 49.34 3.03
C ASP A 270 62.99 50.81 2.58
N ILE A 271 61.90 51.42 2.09
CA ILE A 271 61.86 52.86 1.76
C ILE A 271 62.09 53.70 3.02
N ASP A 272 61.36 53.43 4.11
CA ASP A 272 61.53 54.16 5.38
C ASP A 272 62.97 54.05 5.91
N ASP A 273 63.55 52.84 5.86
CA ASP A 273 64.95 52.59 6.26
C ASP A 273 65.93 53.34 5.34
N LEU A 274 65.69 53.34 4.03
CA LEU A 274 66.47 54.08 3.05
C LEU A 274 66.40 55.59 3.26
N GLU A 275 65.22 56.15 3.52
CA GLU A 275 65.01 57.57 3.85
C GLU A 275 65.78 57.96 5.12
N ILE A 276 65.77 57.12 6.16
CA ILE A 276 66.58 57.34 7.37
C ILE A 276 68.07 57.37 7.03
N THR A 277 68.56 56.43 6.22
CA THR A 277 69.97 56.46 5.77
C THR A 277 70.28 57.68 4.88
N LEU A 278 69.37 58.08 3.99
CA LEU A 278 69.54 59.25 3.14
C LEU A 278 69.67 60.51 3.99
N ALA A 279 68.76 60.71 4.95
CA ALA A 279 68.81 61.85 5.88
C ALA A 279 70.11 61.85 6.70
N LYS A 280 70.61 60.68 7.09
CA LYS A 280 71.92 60.55 7.77
C LYS A 280 73.07 60.96 6.86
N VAL A 281 73.10 60.46 5.62
CA VAL A 281 74.14 60.78 4.62
C VAL A 281 74.06 62.26 4.21
N GLU A 282 72.88 62.84 4.07
CA GLU A 282 72.71 64.28 3.82
C GLU A 282 73.24 65.12 4.97
N LYS A 283 73.00 64.70 6.22
CA LYS A 283 73.56 65.38 7.40
C LYS A 283 75.09 65.29 7.44
N GLU A 284 75.65 64.13 7.09
CA GLU A 284 77.10 63.94 6.95
C GLU A 284 77.67 64.78 5.79
N LYS A 285 76.98 64.84 4.64
CA LYS A 285 77.31 65.69 3.49
C LYS A 285 77.29 67.16 3.86
N HIS A 286 76.26 67.63 4.57
CA HIS A 286 76.20 69.03 4.99
C HIS A 286 77.33 69.37 5.97
N ALA A 287 77.71 68.43 6.85
CA ALA A 287 78.86 68.58 7.72
C ALA A 287 80.19 68.67 6.93
N THR A 288 80.34 67.91 5.84
CA THR A 288 81.53 67.99 4.98
C THR A 288 81.51 69.23 4.07
N GLU A 289 80.37 69.62 3.51
CA GLU A 289 80.20 70.87 2.76
C GLU A 289 80.56 72.09 3.62
N ASN A 290 80.12 72.12 4.89
CA ASN A 290 80.50 73.19 5.81
C ASN A 290 82.00 73.20 6.09
N LYS A 291 82.66 72.04 6.21
CA LYS A 291 84.12 71.97 6.31
C LYS A 291 84.81 72.51 5.05
N VAL A 292 84.31 72.16 3.86
CA VAL A 292 84.84 72.66 2.59
C VAL A 292 84.65 74.17 2.47
N LYS A 293 83.48 74.70 2.88
CA LYS A 293 83.19 76.13 2.85
C LYS A 293 84.13 76.93 3.75
N ASN A 294 84.38 76.43 4.96
CA ASN A 294 85.37 77.03 5.88
C ASN A 294 86.78 77.03 5.26
N LEU A 295 87.18 75.92 4.61
CA LEU A 295 88.48 75.85 3.92
C LEU A 295 88.55 76.80 2.71
N ILE A 296 87.46 77.03 1.99
CA ILE A 296 87.39 78.02 0.89
C ILE A 296 87.50 79.45 1.42
N GLU A 297 86.85 79.76 2.54
CA GLU A 297 86.98 81.08 3.19
C GLU A 297 88.41 81.32 3.70
N GLU A 298 89.08 80.29 4.24
CA GLU A 298 90.50 80.35 4.58
C GLU A 298 91.40 80.55 3.34
N MET A 299 91.10 79.90 2.21
CA MET A 299 91.82 80.14 0.95
C MET A 299 91.62 81.56 0.42
N ALA A 300 90.39 82.09 0.46
CA ALA A 300 90.10 83.44 0.00
C ALA A 300 90.82 84.51 0.84
N ALA A 301 90.92 84.30 2.16
CA ALA A 301 91.70 85.16 3.05
C ALA A 301 93.20 85.14 2.72
N LEU A 302 93.75 83.96 2.34
CA LEU A 302 95.13 83.82 1.89
C LEU A 302 95.37 84.51 0.54
N ASP A 303 94.41 84.43 -0.40
CA ASP A 303 94.50 85.11 -1.70
C ASP A 303 94.44 86.65 -1.56
N GLU A 304 93.67 87.17 -0.60
CA GLU A 304 93.62 88.60 -0.30
C GLU A 304 94.94 89.13 0.30
N ILE A 305 95.62 88.30 1.09
CA ILE A 305 96.97 88.59 1.61
C ILE A 305 97.99 88.61 0.47
N ILE A 306 97.91 87.65 -0.45
CA ILE A 306 98.80 87.61 -1.62
C ILE A 306 98.60 88.87 -2.48
N ALA A 307 97.37 89.27 -2.77
CA ALA A 307 97.07 90.46 -3.57
C ALA A 307 97.61 91.76 -2.97
N LYS A 308 97.61 91.91 -1.64
CA LYS A 308 98.23 93.05 -0.95
C LYS A 308 99.74 93.08 -1.13
N LEU A 309 100.41 91.93 -0.98
CA LEU A 309 101.85 91.80 -1.18
C LEU A 309 102.27 92.09 -2.63
N THR A 310 101.46 91.70 -3.63
CA THR A 310 101.74 92.03 -5.04
C THR A 310 101.61 93.52 -5.34
N LYS A 311 100.68 94.22 -4.67
CA LYS A 311 100.47 95.67 -4.82
C LYS A 311 101.60 96.49 -4.20
N GLU A 312 102.10 96.08 -3.04
CA GLU A 312 103.27 96.69 -2.38
C GLU A 312 104.55 96.49 -3.20
N LYS A 313 104.73 95.31 -3.81
CA LYS A 313 105.86 95.02 -4.68
C LYS A 313 105.91 95.95 -5.91
N LYS A 314 104.75 96.27 -6.50
CA LYS A 314 104.66 97.11 -7.70
C LYS A 314 104.95 98.59 -7.41
N ALA A 315 104.47 99.11 -6.27
CA ALA A 315 104.76 100.46 -5.81
C ALA A 315 106.26 100.67 -5.49
N LEU A 316 106.93 99.65 -4.96
CA LEU A 316 108.37 99.67 -4.71
C LEU A 316 109.22 99.63 -6.00
N GLN A 317 108.74 98.99 -7.07
CA GLN A 317 109.42 98.98 -8.36
C GLN A 317 109.30 100.31 -9.12
N GLU A 318 108.16 100.99 -9.02
CA GLU A 318 107.94 102.30 -9.66
C GLU A 318 108.74 103.42 -8.97
N ALA A 319 108.88 103.37 -7.64
CA ALA A 319 109.74 104.30 -6.89
C ALA A 319 111.25 104.11 -7.17
N HIS A 320 111.68 102.87 -7.48
CA HIS A 320 113.07 102.57 -7.84
C HIS A 320 113.42 103.07 -9.26
N GLN A 321 112.48 103.02 -10.21
CA GLN A 321 112.73 103.47 -11.57
C GLN A 321 112.85 105.00 -11.66
N GLN A 322 112.07 105.74 -10.85
CA GLN A 322 112.07 107.20 -10.85
C GLN A 322 113.29 107.82 -10.14
N ALA A 323 113.92 107.11 -9.21
CA ALA A 323 115.18 107.51 -8.58
C ALA A 323 116.43 107.24 -9.45
N LEU A 324 116.31 106.45 -10.52
CA LEU A 324 117.41 106.15 -11.45
C LEU A 324 117.55 107.18 -12.58
N ASP A 325 116.46 107.84 -12.98
CA ASP A 325 116.48 108.80 -14.09
C ASP A 325 117.02 110.20 -13.71
N ASP A 326 117.02 110.57 -12.41
CA ASP A 326 117.51 111.89 -11.94
C ASP A 326 119.06 111.96 -11.73
N LEU A 327 119.83 110.90 -12.05
CA LEU A 327 121.27 110.81 -11.75
C LEU A 327 122.23 110.67 -12.96
N GLN A 328 121.76 110.73 -14.21
CA GLN A 328 122.64 110.78 -15.40
C GLN A 328 122.09 111.66 -16.56
N ALA A 329 122.73 112.83 -16.72
CA ALA A 329 122.74 113.79 -17.86
C ALA A 329 121.87 115.04 -17.77
#